data_AF-A0A292GRN1-F1
#
_entry.id   AF-A0A292GRN1-F1
#
_cell.length_a   1.000
_cell.length_b   1.000
_cell.length_c   1.000
_cell.angle_alpha   90.00
_cell.angle_beta   90.00
_cell.angle_gamma   90.00
#
_symmetry.space_group_name_H-M   'P 1'
#
loop_
_entity.id
_entity.type
_entity.pdbx_description
1 polymer ?
#
loop_
_entity_poly.entity_id
_entity_poly.type
_entity_poly.pdbx_seq_one_letter_code
_entity_poly.pdbx_strand_id
1 'polypeptide(L)'
;MMMRDGPHRYIGACAMSLPSTIHASVGQSLIGKVSRLFNNGVADVLAELLQNARRAGAHEIDIEVIEAGDRKFLVLRDDGSGIDDPAKILTLGDSGWSGDIARSEDPAGMGVFSLAGRYVEIRSYSPTLGTGWRVVIPPEAWESGAPLSIEPCDIGSGTEIRIDMPEAWQRDLPSAASNAARHYPLPVRYRGDKLDREDFLAGACRIEEWQGCRIGVYRDRGSWPTSYPRFNFHGLTVLCPMPSVTEVGVDRCWQVRVDILESAVLHLVLPARKEMVQNAALENLREAAERAIYRTIAESPGHRLAYAQWLRAQELGVDLAEAEPWLPVWLPHTADGMRNGEFERIADVPMILFPERGPAIEQCAARVLERGDPLGGKLVCEVTAFTGYRWYDRLPRIARLSFAISTEAGMFRFEDDQVPLTGLESGRVTSIRLDVAVRLPDHGEDKASSHVIPADVLILPDDGWSSDLDTVMVLLAQSCTIDPEDLAILLEDACFCAGDDADHDSWETQWREFRMRARQVANTLLLGEDAAILERIRDIVSEEVAWLIPAGRKVNILTGEASVELSFADDAGM
;
A
#
# COMPACT_ATOMS: atom_id res chain seq x y z
N MET A 1 46.46 -69.37 20.91
CA MET A 1 47.03 -68.00 20.91
C MET A 1 47.79 -67.83 19.60
N MET A 2 47.24 -67.00 18.68
CA MET A 2 47.90 -66.28 17.57
C MET A 2 48.77 -67.08 16.56
N MET A 3 48.75 -66.88 15.24
CA MET A 3 48.01 -66.08 14.27
C MET A 3 48.11 -66.89 12.95
N ARG A 4 47.08 -66.84 12.09
CA ARG A 4 47.17 -67.27 10.69
C ARG A 4 47.00 -66.04 9.82
N ASP A 5 48.02 -65.76 9.00
CA ASP A 5 47.92 -64.87 7.85
C ASP A 5 46.88 -65.40 6.86
N GLY A 6 45.94 -64.54 6.48
CA GLY A 6 44.98 -64.73 5.40
C GLY A 6 45.01 -63.52 4.46
N PRO A 7 44.89 -63.73 3.14
CA PRO A 7 45.25 -62.72 2.16
C PRO A 7 44.19 -61.61 2.04
N HIS A 8 44.69 -60.39 1.82
CA HIS A 8 43.91 -59.24 1.39
C HIS A 8 43.08 -59.58 0.15
N ARG A 9 41.76 -59.66 0.31
CA ARG A 9 40.81 -59.53 -0.80
C ARG A 9 40.88 -58.08 -1.28
N TYR A 10 41.52 -57.89 -2.43
CA TYR A 10 41.24 -56.73 -3.28
C TYR A 10 39.74 -56.74 -3.59
N ILE A 11 39.01 -55.79 -3.01
CA ILE A 11 37.67 -55.43 -3.47
C ILE A 11 37.90 -54.79 -4.84
N GLY A 12 37.48 -55.47 -5.90
CA GLY A 12 37.55 -54.94 -7.25
C GLY A 12 36.82 -53.60 -7.29
N ALA A 13 37.51 -52.56 -7.79
CA ALA A 13 36.86 -51.36 -8.26
C ALA A 13 35.84 -51.81 -9.32
N CYS A 14 34.55 -51.72 -8.99
CA CYS A 14 33.49 -51.87 -9.96
C CYS A 14 33.73 -50.80 -11.01
N ALA A 15 34.04 -51.18 -12.25
CA ALA A 15 34.14 -50.24 -13.35
C ALA A 15 32.76 -49.58 -13.49
N MET A 16 32.63 -48.34 -13.03
CA MET A 16 31.40 -47.58 -13.24
C MET A 16 31.27 -47.37 -14.75
N SER A 17 30.15 -47.82 -15.31
CA SER A 17 29.78 -47.63 -16.71
C SER A 17 28.40 -46.98 -16.73
N LEU A 18 28.12 -46.11 -17.70
CA LEU A 18 26.78 -45.56 -17.86
C LEU A 18 25.76 -46.69 -18.02
N PRO A 19 24.55 -46.53 -17.45
CA PRO A 19 23.47 -47.46 -17.70
C PRO A 19 23.13 -47.46 -19.20
N SER A 20 22.93 -48.63 -19.80
CA SER A 20 22.54 -48.74 -21.22
C SER A 20 21.10 -48.26 -21.46
N THR A 21 20.26 -48.32 -20.43
CA THR A 21 18.90 -47.77 -20.44
C THR A 21 18.55 -47.13 -19.11
N ILE A 22 17.68 -46.12 -19.15
CA ILE A 22 17.05 -45.49 -17.98
C ILE A 22 15.54 -45.49 -18.13
N HIS A 23 14.77 -45.25 -17.08
CA HIS A 23 13.32 -45.15 -17.17
C HIS A 23 12.79 -44.13 -16.15
N ALA A 24 11.64 -43.55 -16.42
CA ALA A 24 10.93 -42.72 -15.45
C ALA A 24 10.48 -43.58 -14.26
N SER A 25 10.90 -43.19 -13.04
CA SER A 25 10.49 -43.85 -11.80
C SER A 25 9.81 -42.86 -10.84
N VAL A 26 8.56 -43.15 -10.50
CA VAL A 26 7.75 -42.44 -9.49
C VAL A 26 6.87 -43.49 -8.80
N GLY A 27 6.40 -43.21 -7.57
CA GLY A 27 5.32 -44.01 -6.98
C GLY A 27 4.14 -44.12 -7.96
N GLN A 28 3.60 -45.32 -8.16
CA GLN A 28 2.60 -45.62 -9.21
C GLN A 28 1.35 -44.70 -9.21
N SER A 29 1.02 -44.08 -8.07
CA SER A 29 -0.10 -43.14 -7.92
C SER A 29 0.19 -41.71 -8.39
N LEU A 30 1.46 -41.36 -8.63
CA LEU A 30 1.94 -40.03 -9.03
C LEU A 30 2.26 -39.91 -10.52
N ILE A 31 2.72 -40.99 -11.18
CA ILE A 31 3.06 -41.04 -12.63
C ILE A 31 1.96 -40.42 -13.51
N GLY A 32 0.68 -40.80 -13.30
CA GLY A 32 -0.44 -40.28 -14.09
C GLY A 32 -0.92 -38.87 -13.72
N LYS A 33 -0.26 -38.21 -12.76
CA LYS A 33 -0.61 -36.85 -12.30
C LYS A 33 0.52 -35.84 -12.52
N VAL A 34 1.73 -36.29 -12.88
CA VAL A 34 2.92 -35.42 -13.06
C VAL A 34 2.65 -34.28 -14.03
N SER A 35 2.02 -34.56 -15.16
CA SER A 35 1.66 -33.56 -16.19
C SER A 35 0.68 -32.48 -15.70
N ARG A 36 -0.02 -32.70 -14.58
CA ARG A 36 -0.93 -31.73 -13.94
C ARG A 36 -0.31 -31.03 -12.72
N LEU A 37 0.82 -31.51 -12.22
CA LEU A 37 1.51 -30.94 -11.05
C LEU A 37 2.39 -29.74 -11.43
N PHE A 38 2.78 -29.61 -12.69
CA PHE A 38 3.63 -28.55 -13.19
C PHE A 38 2.89 -27.69 -14.21
N ASN A 39 3.08 -26.37 -14.11
CA ASN A 39 2.63 -25.48 -15.16
C ASN A 39 3.58 -25.62 -16.35
N ASN A 40 3.02 -25.94 -17.51
CA ASN A 40 3.74 -26.26 -18.73
C ASN A 40 4.05 -25.00 -19.57
N GLY A 41 4.18 -23.84 -18.91
CA GLY A 41 4.52 -22.57 -19.56
C GLY A 41 6.01 -22.47 -19.88
N VAL A 42 6.36 -21.74 -20.94
CA VAL A 42 7.78 -21.52 -21.30
C VAL A 42 8.55 -20.81 -20.19
N ALA A 43 7.92 -19.87 -19.47
CA ALA A 43 8.55 -19.15 -18.38
C ALA A 43 8.95 -20.06 -17.20
N ASP A 44 8.05 -20.95 -16.78
CA ASP A 44 8.33 -21.91 -15.71
C ASP A 44 9.47 -22.85 -16.13
N VAL A 45 9.43 -23.36 -17.37
CA VAL A 45 10.48 -24.23 -17.92
C VAL A 45 11.83 -23.52 -17.97
N LEU A 46 11.89 -22.27 -18.43
CA LEU A 46 13.13 -21.50 -18.43
C LEU A 46 13.66 -21.31 -17.01
N ALA A 47 12.81 -20.94 -16.04
CA ALA A 47 13.20 -20.77 -14.64
C ALA A 47 13.79 -22.05 -14.04
N GLU A 48 13.20 -23.22 -14.33
CA GLU A 48 13.73 -24.52 -13.91
C GLU A 48 15.11 -24.81 -14.48
N LEU A 49 15.25 -24.69 -15.80
CA LEU A 49 16.46 -25.07 -16.51
C LEU A 49 17.62 -24.11 -16.22
N LEU A 50 17.35 -22.81 -16.10
CA LEU A 50 18.32 -21.83 -15.64
C LEU A 50 18.78 -22.16 -14.22
N GLN A 51 17.87 -22.49 -13.29
CA GLN A 51 18.30 -22.90 -11.95
C GLN A 51 19.18 -24.15 -11.96
N ASN A 52 18.86 -25.15 -12.81
CA ASN A 52 19.68 -26.35 -12.95
C ASN A 52 21.07 -26.05 -13.52
N ALA A 53 21.17 -25.20 -14.55
CA ALA A 53 22.44 -24.74 -15.09
C ALA A 53 23.32 -24.07 -14.02
N ARG A 54 22.73 -23.18 -13.20
CA ARG A 54 23.45 -22.56 -12.06
C ARG A 54 23.95 -23.60 -11.07
N ARG A 55 23.12 -24.58 -10.70
CA ARG A 55 23.51 -25.67 -9.78
C ARG A 55 24.62 -26.55 -10.35
N ALA A 56 24.68 -26.70 -11.67
CA ALA A 56 25.78 -27.37 -12.37
C ALA A 56 27.06 -26.51 -12.43
N GLY A 57 27.06 -25.29 -11.88
CA GLY A 57 28.22 -24.40 -11.87
C GLY A 57 28.52 -23.77 -13.24
N ALA A 58 27.50 -23.58 -14.08
CA ALA A 58 27.64 -22.87 -15.35
C ALA A 58 28.12 -21.42 -15.16
N HIS A 59 28.81 -20.89 -16.16
CA HIS A 59 29.20 -19.48 -16.26
C HIS A 59 28.34 -18.71 -17.25
N GLU A 60 27.74 -19.37 -18.24
CA GLU A 60 26.83 -18.76 -19.22
C GLU A 60 25.78 -19.79 -19.70
N ILE A 61 24.60 -19.30 -20.07
CA ILE A 61 23.53 -20.14 -20.61
C ILE A 61 23.10 -19.57 -21.97
N ASP A 62 23.06 -20.42 -23.00
CA ASP A 62 22.55 -20.09 -24.32
C ASP A 62 21.14 -20.63 -24.51
N ILE A 63 20.23 -19.77 -24.97
CA ILE A 63 18.88 -20.11 -25.38
C ILE A 63 18.75 -19.88 -26.89
N GLU A 64 18.50 -20.95 -27.64
CA GLU A 64 18.34 -20.93 -29.09
C GLU A 64 17.00 -21.53 -29.52
N VAL A 65 16.61 -21.23 -30.77
CA VAL A 65 15.53 -21.94 -31.46
C VAL A 65 16.12 -22.53 -32.72
N ILE A 66 16.03 -23.84 -32.87
CA ILE A 66 16.46 -24.55 -34.08
C ILE A 66 15.25 -25.13 -34.80
N GLU A 67 15.31 -25.18 -36.13
CA GLU A 67 14.29 -25.80 -36.97
C GLU A 67 14.85 -27.12 -37.52
N ALA A 68 14.09 -28.21 -37.37
CA ALA A 68 14.45 -29.52 -37.90
C ALA A 68 13.22 -30.15 -38.58
N GLY A 69 13.20 -30.10 -39.91
CA GLY A 69 12.02 -30.42 -40.70
C GLY A 69 10.87 -29.44 -40.38
N ASP A 70 9.68 -29.97 -40.17
CA ASP A 70 8.48 -29.17 -39.84
C ASP A 70 8.36 -28.85 -38.33
N ARG A 71 9.36 -29.21 -37.51
CA ARG A 71 9.35 -29.00 -36.07
C ARG A 71 10.36 -27.94 -35.65
N LYS A 72 10.01 -27.20 -34.61
CA LYS A 72 10.90 -26.23 -33.95
C LYS A 72 11.25 -26.72 -32.56
N PHE A 73 12.51 -26.57 -32.20
CA PHE A 73 13.01 -26.97 -30.90
C PHE A 73 13.55 -25.75 -30.16
N LEU A 74 13.12 -25.61 -28.92
CA LEU A 74 13.79 -24.75 -27.95
C LEU A 74 15.04 -25.50 -27.48
N VAL A 75 16.20 -24.87 -27.59
CA VAL A 75 17.48 -25.44 -27.18
C VAL A 75 18.05 -24.58 -26.06
N LEU A 76 18.37 -25.22 -24.94
CA LEU A 76 19.12 -24.60 -23.86
C LEU A 76 20.46 -25.31 -23.73
N ARG A 77 21.54 -24.54 -23.68
CA ARG A 77 22.90 -25.05 -23.42
C ARG A 77 23.47 -24.33 -22.22
N ASP A 78 24.09 -25.08 -21.33
CA ASP A 78 24.94 -24.56 -20.27
C ASP A 78 26.35 -25.13 -20.40
N ASP A 79 27.33 -24.39 -19.89
CA ASP A 79 28.74 -24.79 -19.84
C ASP A 79 29.14 -25.37 -18.46
N GLY A 80 28.17 -25.86 -17.69
CA GLY A 80 28.40 -26.42 -16.35
C GLY A 80 29.09 -27.78 -16.37
N SER A 81 29.06 -28.48 -15.22
CA SER A 81 29.70 -29.78 -15.05
C SER A 81 29.09 -30.90 -15.91
N GLY A 82 27.87 -30.73 -16.39
CA GLY A 82 27.08 -31.82 -16.96
C GLY A 82 26.52 -32.76 -15.87
N ILE A 83 25.94 -33.88 -16.32
CA ILE A 83 25.21 -34.83 -15.49
C ILE A 83 25.92 -36.19 -15.56
N ASP A 84 26.38 -36.65 -14.40
CA ASP A 84 27.23 -37.84 -14.30
C ASP A 84 26.48 -39.16 -14.46
N ASP A 85 25.30 -39.26 -13.85
CA ASP A 85 24.44 -40.44 -13.93
C ASP A 85 23.09 -40.08 -14.59
N PRO A 86 22.85 -40.53 -15.84
CA PRO A 86 21.61 -40.27 -16.57
C PRO A 86 20.35 -40.75 -15.84
N ALA A 87 20.46 -41.77 -14.98
CA ALA A 87 19.29 -42.33 -14.28
C ALA A 87 18.65 -41.34 -13.29
N LYS A 88 19.45 -40.41 -12.75
CA LYS A 88 19.01 -39.38 -11.80
C LYS A 88 18.08 -38.34 -12.42
N ILE A 89 18.11 -38.18 -13.74
CA ILE A 89 17.26 -37.22 -14.47
C ILE A 89 15.79 -37.61 -14.40
N LEU A 90 15.50 -38.91 -14.40
CA LEU A 90 14.17 -39.49 -14.49
C LEU A 90 13.70 -40.15 -13.19
N THR A 91 14.47 -40.00 -12.12
CA THR A 91 14.12 -40.52 -10.78
C THR A 91 13.55 -39.39 -9.94
N LEU A 92 12.23 -39.42 -9.71
CA LEU A 92 11.55 -38.33 -9.03
C LEU A 92 11.92 -38.33 -7.53
N GLY A 93 12.52 -37.23 -7.06
CA GLY A 93 12.97 -37.07 -5.68
C GLY A 93 14.41 -37.49 -5.39
N ASP A 94 15.16 -37.98 -6.39
CA ASP A 94 16.61 -38.20 -6.28
C ASP A 94 17.33 -37.13 -7.12
N SER A 95 17.65 -36.00 -6.48
CA SER A 95 18.11 -34.81 -7.20
C SER A 95 19.56 -34.89 -7.67
N GLY A 96 20.32 -35.89 -7.23
CA GLY A 96 21.66 -36.15 -7.75
C GLY A 96 22.75 -35.14 -7.44
N TRP A 97 22.39 -33.98 -6.88
CA TRP A 97 23.29 -32.84 -6.60
C TRP A 97 24.26 -33.13 -5.45
N SER A 98 25.35 -32.37 -5.39
CA SER A 98 26.32 -32.46 -4.31
C SER A 98 25.67 -32.15 -2.96
N GLY A 99 26.25 -32.69 -1.87
CA GLY A 99 25.71 -32.50 -0.52
C GLY A 99 25.63 -31.04 -0.07
N ASP A 100 26.44 -30.15 -0.65
CA ASP A 100 26.41 -28.71 -0.35
C ASP A 100 25.19 -28.01 -0.98
N ILE A 101 24.88 -28.31 -2.26
CA ILE A 101 23.72 -27.76 -2.97
C ILE A 101 22.40 -28.30 -2.38
N ALA A 102 22.39 -29.58 -2.00
CA ALA A 102 21.24 -30.17 -1.34
C ALA A 102 20.92 -29.48 -0.01
N ARG A 103 21.96 -29.08 0.75
CA ARG A 103 21.80 -28.34 2.01
C ARG A 103 21.44 -26.89 1.81
N SER A 104 21.97 -26.21 0.79
CA SER A 104 21.80 -24.77 0.61
C SER A 104 20.53 -24.36 -0.11
N GLU A 105 19.84 -25.27 -0.81
CA GLU A 105 18.70 -24.90 -1.68
C GLU A 105 17.52 -25.88 -1.68
N ASP A 106 17.64 -27.04 -1.03
CA ASP A 106 16.62 -28.11 -1.00
C ASP A 106 15.96 -28.40 -2.37
N PRO A 107 16.75 -28.84 -3.38
CA PRO A 107 16.21 -29.11 -4.70
C PRO A 107 15.30 -30.33 -4.67
N ALA A 108 14.02 -30.13 -4.94
CA ALA A 108 12.97 -31.16 -4.93
C ALA A 108 13.21 -32.38 -5.85
N GLY A 109 14.19 -32.33 -6.77
CA GLY A 109 14.42 -33.37 -7.77
C GLY A 109 13.27 -33.50 -8.79
N MET A 110 12.53 -32.42 -9.03
CA MET A 110 11.34 -32.41 -9.89
C MET A 110 11.44 -31.50 -11.13
N GLY A 111 12.49 -30.70 -11.27
CA GLY A 111 12.56 -29.65 -12.29
C GLY A 111 12.47 -30.15 -13.74
N VAL A 112 13.05 -31.33 -14.04
CA VAL A 112 12.98 -31.94 -15.38
C VAL A 112 11.56 -32.41 -15.73
N PHE A 113 10.73 -32.72 -14.74
CA PHE A 113 9.33 -33.10 -14.97
C PHE A 113 8.43 -31.93 -15.36
N SER A 114 8.90 -30.68 -15.29
CA SER A 114 8.24 -29.54 -15.97
C SER A 114 8.17 -29.72 -17.49
N LEU A 115 8.97 -30.63 -18.05
CA LEU A 115 8.96 -30.99 -19.46
C LEU A 115 8.04 -32.17 -19.78
N ALA A 116 7.36 -32.75 -18.77
CA ALA A 116 6.54 -33.95 -18.95
C ALA A 116 5.47 -33.79 -20.04
N GLY A 117 5.30 -34.84 -20.84
CA GLY A 117 4.38 -34.85 -21.99
C GLY A 117 4.95 -34.22 -23.26
N ARG A 118 6.24 -33.83 -23.28
CA ARG A 118 6.93 -33.32 -24.47
C ARG A 118 7.94 -34.30 -25.03
N TYR A 119 8.30 -34.10 -26.29
CA TYR A 119 9.49 -34.70 -26.85
C TYR A 119 10.70 -33.89 -26.38
N VAL A 120 11.60 -34.54 -25.64
CA VAL A 120 12.82 -33.93 -25.09
C VAL A 120 14.03 -34.76 -25.49
N GLU A 121 15.08 -34.10 -25.94
CA GLU A 121 16.40 -34.69 -26.10
C GLU A 121 17.35 -34.02 -25.11
N ILE A 122 18.05 -34.84 -24.31
CA ILE A 122 19.08 -34.36 -23.38
C ILE A 122 20.42 -34.93 -23.83
N ARG A 123 21.41 -34.06 -23.94
CA ARG A 123 22.81 -34.39 -24.16
C ARG A 123 23.61 -33.81 -23.02
N SER A 124 24.43 -34.61 -22.36
CA SER A 124 25.22 -34.13 -21.23
C SER A 124 26.56 -34.85 -21.14
N TYR A 125 27.52 -34.21 -20.49
CA TYR A 125 28.83 -34.78 -20.22
C TYR A 125 28.84 -35.45 -18.84
N SER A 126 29.42 -36.65 -18.73
CA SER A 126 29.74 -37.29 -17.45
C SER A 126 31.19 -36.99 -17.08
N PRO A 127 31.46 -36.16 -16.04
CA PRO A 127 32.81 -35.86 -15.60
C PRO A 127 33.57 -37.09 -15.11
N THR A 128 32.90 -38.00 -14.41
CA THR A 128 33.54 -39.18 -13.83
C THR A 128 33.99 -40.16 -14.90
N LEU A 129 33.20 -40.30 -15.97
CA LEU A 129 33.50 -41.24 -17.06
C LEU A 129 34.24 -40.60 -18.23
N GLY A 130 34.30 -39.27 -18.27
CA GLY A 130 34.98 -38.52 -19.32
C GLY A 130 34.31 -38.65 -20.69
N THR A 131 33.01 -38.91 -20.72
CA THR A 131 32.26 -39.19 -21.96
C THR A 131 30.94 -38.45 -22.03
N GLY A 132 30.55 -38.08 -23.24
CA GLY A 132 29.25 -37.51 -23.55
C GLY A 132 28.20 -38.58 -23.80
N TRP A 133 26.98 -38.31 -23.35
CA TRP A 133 25.83 -39.21 -23.51
C TRP A 133 24.58 -38.44 -23.92
N ARG A 134 23.64 -39.17 -24.53
CA ARG A 134 22.37 -38.66 -25.06
C ARG A 134 21.23 -39.57 -24.67
N VAL A 135 20.08 -38.99 -24.38
CA VAL A 135 18.79 -39.70 -24.27
C VAL A 135 17.70 -38.92 -24.99
N VAL A 136 16.79 -39.64 -25.63
CA VAL A 136 15.57 -39.09 -26.22
C VAL A 136 14.38 -39.60 -25.41
N ILE A 137 13.58 -38.66 -24.90
CA ILE A 137 12.40 -38.92 -24.09
C ILE A 137 11.17 -38.51 -24.92
N PRO A 138 10.46 -39.45 -25.56
CA PRO A 138 9.24 -39.13 -26.27
C PRO A 138 8.07 -38.82 -25.30
N PRO A 139 7.01 -38.13 -25.75
CA PRO A 139 5.89 -37.71 -24.91
C PRO A 139 5.28 -38.84 -24.05
N GLU A 140 5.13 -40.03 -24.60
CA GLU A 140 4.56 -41.21 -23.95
C GLU A 140 5.48 -41.87 -22.92
N ALA A 141 6.80 -41.62 -22.98
CA ALA A 141 7.76 -42.22 -22.06
C ALA A 141 7.70 -41.62 -20.65
N TRP A 142 7.20 -40.39 -20.52
CA TRP A 142 7.05 -39.71 -19.23
C TRP A 142 6.08 -40.42 -18.28
N GLU A 143 5.04 -41.07 -18.82
CA GLU A 143 3.98 -41.72 -18.05
C GLU A 143 4.00 -43.24 -18.14
N SER A 144 4.65 -43.83 -19.15
CA SER A 144 4.69 -45.28 -19.33
C SER A 144 5.77 -46.00 -18.51
N GLY A 145 6.82 -45.28 -18.07
CA GLY A 145 7.98 -45.90 -17.42
C GLY A 145 8.77 -46.83 -18.36
N ALA A 146 8.59 -46.69 -19.67
CA ALA A 146 9.31 -47.48 -20.67
C ALA A 146 10.83 -47.21 -20.60
N PRO A 147 11.69 -48.22 -20.82
CA PRO A 147 13.13 -48.03 -20.85
C PRO A 147 13.54 -47.20 -22.07
N LEU A 148 14.43 -46.24 -21.83
CA LEU A 148 14.98 -45.28 -22.79
C LEU A 148 16.46 -45.58 -22.96
N SER A 149 16.92 -45.69 -24.21
CA SER A 149 18.30 -45.98 -24.53
C SER A 149 19.21 -44.78 -24.27
N ILE A 150 20.35 -45.03 -23.62
CA ILE A 150 21.44 -44.07 -23.51
C ILE A 150 22.41 -44.31 -24.67
N GLU A 151 22.62 -43.27 -25.47
CA GLU A 151 23.51 -43.30 -26.63
C GLU A 151 24.78 -42.45 -26.34
N PRO A 152 25.97 -42.88 -26.79
CA PRO A 152 27.15 -42.01 -26.78
C PRO A 152 26.90 -40.76 -27.63
N CYS A 153 27.41 -39.61 -27.21
CA CYS A 153 27.34 -38.40 -28.03
C CYS A 153 28.57 -37.50 -27.89
N ASP A 154 28.83 -36.73 -28.95
CA ASP A 154 29.94 -35.79 -29.01
C ASP A 154 29.56 -34.47 -28.30
N ILE A 155 29.48 -34.52 -26.96
CA ILE A 155 29.42 -33.34 -26.10
C ILE A 155 30.63 -33.38 -25.16
N GLY A 156 31.38 -32.28 -25.09
CA GLY A 156 32.65 -32.21 -24.35
C GLY A 156 32.53 -31.62 -22.94
N SER A 157 31.41 -30.97 -22.63
CA SER A 157 31.13 -30.31 -21.34
C SER A 157 29.65 -29.90 -21.26
N GLY A 158 29.16 -29.61 -20.06
CA GLY A 158 27.84 -29.02 -19.87
C GLY A 158 26.67 -29.93 -20.22
N THR A 159 25.50 -29.31 -20.39
CA THR A 159 24.26 -29.97 -20.78
C THR A 159 23.57 -29.19 -21.89
N GLU A 160 23.04 -29.90 -22.89
CA GLU A 160 22.14 -29.38 -23.91
C GLU A 160 20.77 -30.07 -23.77
N ILE A 161 19.71 -29.29 -23.65
CA ILE A 161 18.33 -29.77 -23.58
C ILE A 161 17.56 -29.21 -24.77
N ARG A 162 17.04 -30.08 -25.63
CA ARG A 162 16.19 -29.73 -26.77
C ARG A 162 14.76 -30.15 -26.49
N ILE A 163 13.84 -29.22 -26.62
CA ILE A 163 12.43 -29.43 -26.29
C ILE A 163 11.61 -29.10 -27.53
N ASP A 164 10.76 -30.03 -27.95
CA ASP A 164 9.78 -29.74 -29.01
C ASP A 164 8.89 -28.57 -28.57
N MET A 165 8.89 -27.50 -29.37
CA MET A 165 8.37 -26.21 -28.97
C MET A 165 6.98 -25.97 -29.56
N PRO A 166 5.91 -25.90 -28.74
CA PRO A 166 4.57 -25.56 -29.21
C PRO A 166 4.51 -24.14 -29.79
N GLU A 167 3.59 -23.89 -30.72
CA GLU A 167 3.40 -22.55 -31.31
C GLU A 167 3.14 -21.45 -30.26
N ALA A 168 2.39 -21.77 -29.20
CA ALA A 168 2.13 -20.82 -28.11
C ALA A 168 3.42 -20.32 -27.44
N TRP A 169 4.45 -21.17 -27.31
CA TRP A 169 5.74 -20.79 -26.75
C TRP A 169 6.52 -19.86 -27.68
N GLN A 170 6.39 -20.01 -28.99
CA GLN A 170 7.13 -19.19 -29.96
C GLN A 170 6.86 -17.70 -29.77
N ARG A 171 5.59 -17.35 -29.50
CA ARG A 171 5.17 -15.97 -29.27
C ARG A 171 5.73 -15.42 -27.96
N ASP A 172 5.70 -16.21 -26.90
CA ASP A 172 5.96 -15.73 -25.54
C ASP A 172 7.45 -15.88 -25.14
N LEU A 173 8.23 -16.72 -25.85
CA LEU A 173 9.62 -17.07 -25.54
C LEU A 173 10.56 -15.87 -25.41
N PRO A 174 10.58 -14.86 -26.31
CA PRO A 174 11.50 -13.73 -26.16
C PRO A 174 11.27 -12.96 -24.85
N SER A 175 10.00 -12.69 -24.51
CA SER A 175 9.62 -12.03 -23.26
C SER A 175 9.94 -12.91 -22.05
N ALA A 176 9.62 -14.20 -22.12
CA ALA A 176 9.93 -15.15 -21.06
C ALA A 176 11.44 -15.27 -20.79
N ALA A 177 12.27 -15.31 -21.83
CA ALA A 177 13.72 -15.35 -21.71
C ALA A 177 14.28 -14.06 -21.09
N SER A 178 13.82 -12.90 -21.56
CA SER A 178 14.21 -11.61 -20.98
C SER A 178 13.82 -11.50 -19.51
N ASN A 179 12.61 -11.91 -19.13
CA ASN A 179 12.15 -11.88 -17.74
C ASN A 179 12.90 -12.86 -16.85
N ALA A 180 13.18 -14.08 -17.35
CA ALA A 180 13.93 -15.09 -16.62
C ALA A 180 15.40 -14.67 -16.41
N ALA A 181 16.01 -13.98 -17.37
CA ALA A 181 17.38 -13.49 -17.26
C ALA A 181 17.52 -12.25 -16.35
N ARG A 182 16.48 -11.41 -16.26
CA ARG A 182 16.53 -10.07 -15.65
C ARG A 182 17.19 -10.06 -14.27
N HIS A 183 16.79 -10.94 -13.36
CA HIS A 183 17.32 -11.00 -11.98
C HIS A 183 18.12 -12.28 -11.70
N TYR A 184 18.49 -12.99 -12.77
CA TYR A 184 19.25 -14.23 -12.69
C TYR A 184 20.75 -13.94 -12.55
N PRO A 185 21.50 -14.70 -11.72
CA PRO A 185 22.88 -14.38 -11.37
C PRO A 185 23.90 -14.62 -12.49
N LEU A 186 23.60 -15.44 -13.50
CA LEU A 186 24.53 -15.75 -14.59
C LEU A 186 24.12 -15.04 -15.90
N PRO A 187 25.06 -14.72 -16.79
CA PRO A 187 24.78 -14.31 -18.16
C PRO A 187 23.87 -15.32 -18.89
N VAL A 188 22.87 -14.80 -19.61
CA VAL A 188 22.00 -15.58 -20.49
C VAL A 188 22.03 -14.94 -21.87
N ARG A 189 22.19 -15.74 -22.92
CA ARG A 189 22.08 -15.31 -24.31
C ARG A 189 20.81 -15.87 -24.92
N TYR A 190 20.15 -15.07 -25.74
CA TYR A 190 19.05 -15.51 -26.58
C TYR A 190 19.41 -15.27 -28.04
N ARG A 191 19.53 -16.37 -28.82
CA ARG A 191 19.93 -16.34 -30.23
C ARG A 191 21.27 -15.60 -30.46
N GLY A 192 22.22 -15.79 -29.55
CA GLY A 192 23.55 -15.17 -29.58
C GLY A 192 23.64 -13.80 -28.90
N ASP A 193 22.51 -13.09 -28.75
CA ASP A 193 22.47 -11.78 -28.10
C ASP A 193 22.41 -11.93 -26.58
N LYS A 194 23.27 -11.20 -25.87
CA LYS A 194 23.28 -11.19 -24.40
C LYS A 194 22.03 -10.45 -23.89
N LEU A 195 21.26 -11.12 -23.03
CA LEU A 195 20.08 -10.53 -22.40
C LEU A 195 20.48 -9.58 -21.27
N ASP A 196 19.69 -8.50 -21.11
CA ASP A 196 19.88 -7.51 -20.07
C ASP A 196 19.63 -8.10 -18.68
N ARG A 197 20.42 -7.62 -17.72
CA ARG A 197 20.36 -8.02 -16.32
C ARG A 197 20.30 -6.78 -15.43
N GLU A 198 19.55 -6.90 -14.35
CA GLU A 198 19.33 -5.85 -13.37
C GLU A 198 19.48 -6.43 -11.96
N ASP A 199 20.20 -5.71 -11.08
CA ASP A 199 20.22 -6.06 -9.67
C ASP A 199 18.79 -5.98 -9.11
N PHE A 200 18.33 -7.05 -8.47
CA PHE A 200 17.01 -7.09 -7.86
C PHE A 200 16.79 -5.97 -6.84
N LEU A 201 17.86 -5.48 -6.21
CA LEU A 201 17.82 -4.41 -5.22
C LEU A 201 18.19 -3.03 -5.78
N ALA A 202 18.21 -2.87 -7.11
CA ALA A 202 18.43 -1.57 -7.73
C ALA A 202 17.45 -0.52 -7.18
N GLY A 203 17.96 0.69 -6.92
CA GLY A 203 17.19 1.81 -6.37
C GLY A 203 16.95 1.78 -4.86
N ALA A 204 17.42 0.75 -4.15
CA ALA A 204 17.34 0.73 -2.68
C ALA A 204 18.19 1.88 -2.09
N CYS A 205 17.64 2.57 -1.09
CA CYS A 205 18.35 3.62 -0.36
C CYS A 205 19.37 3.06 0.65
N ARG A 206 19.18 1.80 1.07
CA ARG A 206 20.09 1.02 1.93
C ARG A 206 20.02 -0.44 1.54
N ILE A 207 21.16 -1.14 1.57
CA ILE A 207 21.23 -2.59 1.41
C ILE A 207 21.99 -3.17 2.60
N GLU A 208 21.39 -4.12 3.32
CA GLU A 208 22.05 -4.86 4.41
C GLU A 208 22.21 -6.34 4.04
N GLU A 209 23.33 -6.95 4.45
CA GLU A 209 23.52 -8.40 4.35
C GLU A 209 22.97 -9.09 5.60
N TRP A 210 22.28 -10.21 5.39
CA TRP A 210 21.72 -11.03 6.47
C TRP A 210 21.70 -12.50 6.06
N GLN A 211 22.51 -13.35 6.70
CA GLN A 211 22.51 -14.81 6.53
C GLN A 211 22.41 -15.30 5.07
N GLY A 212 23.26 -14.77 4.19
CA GLY A 212 23.28 -15.12 2.76
C GLY A 212 22.16 -14.47 1.93
N CYS A 213 21.44 -13.50 2.50
CA CYS A 213 20.49 -12.63 1.80
C CYS A 213 20.99 -11.19 1.79
N ARG A 214 20.52 -10.41 0.81
CA ARG A 214 20.62 -8.95 0.78
C ARG A 214 19.22 -8.36 0.99
N ILE A 215 19.08 -7.42 1.91
CA ILE A 215 17.82 -6.73 2.22
C ILE A 215 17.94 -5.29 1.72
N GLY A 216 17.21 -4.94 0.66
CA GLY A 216 17.15 -3.58 0.14
C GLY A 216 15.97 -2.81 0.73
N VAL A 217 16.21 -1.64 1.30
CA VAL A 217 15.21 -0.73 1.87
C VAL A 217 14.87 0.38 0.87
N TYR A 218 13.59 0.70 0.75
CA TYR A 218 13.02 1.65 -0.20
C TYR A 218 12.12 2.65 0.52
N ARG A 219 11.97 3.86 -0.05
CA ARG A 219 11.09 4.93 0.47
C ARG A 219 10.25 5.53 -0.65
N ASP A 220 9.12 4.90 -0.92
CA ASP A 220 8.25 5.25 -2.04
C ASP A 220 6.96 5.92 -1.58
N ARG A 221 6.22 6.53 -2.52
CA ARG A 221 4.87 7.02 -2.26
C ARG A 221 3.90 5.85 -2.14
N GLY A 222 3.12 5.84 -1.05
CA GLY A 222 2.20 4.74 -0.74
C GLY A 222 2.87 3.38 -0.51
N SER A 223 2.06 2.40 -0.13
CA SER A 223 2.50 1.00 -0.02
C SER A 223 2.49 0.31 -1.39
N TRP A 224 3.44 -0.59 -1.64
CA TRP A 224 3.38 -1.42 -2.84
C TRP A 224 2.18 -2.38 -2.76
N PRO A 225 1.54 -2.71 -3.89
CA PRO A 225 0.48 -3.71 -3.94
C PRO A 225 0.95 -5.08 -3.40
N THR A 226 0.03 -5.85 -2.86
CA THR A 226 0.29 -7.22 -2.37
C THR A 226 0.77 -8.17 -3.48
N SER A 227 0.45 -7.86 -4.74
CA SER A 227 0.90 -8.58 -5.95
C SER A 227 2.31 -8.20 -6.40
N TYR A 228 3.02 -7.34 -5.69
CA TYR A 228 4.37 -6.92 -6.05
C TYR A 228 5.42 -7.91 -5.50
N PRO A 229 6.29 -8.51 -6.34
CA PRO A 229 7.33 -9.45 -5.88
C PRO A 229 8.32 -8.81 -4.91
N ARG A 230 8.51 -9.45 -3.75
CA ARG A 230 9.38 -8.95 -2.68
C ARG A 230 10.67 -9.76 -2.55
N PHE A 231 10.72 -10.96 -3.12
CA PHE A 231 11.86 -11.87 -3.05
C PHE A 231 12.41 -12.19 -4.43
N ASN A 232 13.72 -12.39 -4.50
CA ASN A 232 14.40 -13.05 -5.62
C ASN A 232 15.16 -14.26 -5.11
N PHE A 233 14.89 -15.42 -5.70
CA PHE A 233 15.60 -16.66 -5.46
C PHE A 233 16.30 -17.05 -6.76
N HIS A 234 17.48 -16.47 -6.99
CA HIS A 234 18.29 -16.71 -8.20
C HIS A 234 17.51 -16.55 -9.51
N GLY A 235 16.82 -15.42 -9.69
CA GLY A 235 16.02 -15.13 -10.88
C GLY A 235 14.56 -15.55 -10.80
N LEU A 236 14.18 -16.36 -9.80
CA LEU A 236 12.77 -16.67 -9.52
C LEU A 236 12.21 -15.68 -8.50
N THR A 237 11.35 -14.78 -8.96
CA THR A 237 10.76 -13.75 -8.09
C THR A 237 9.46 -14.22 -7.45
N VAL A 238 9.31 -13.98 -6.14
CA VAL A 238 8.25 -14.57 -5.34
C VAL A 238 7.49 -13.51 -4.54
N LEU A 239 6.17 -13.70 -4.42
CA LEU A 239 5.30 -12.89 -3.57
C LEU A 239 5.46 -13.36 -2.13
N CYS A 240 5.72 -12.43 -1.22
CA CYS A 240 5.72 -12.71 0.21
C CYS A 240 5.53 -11.39 0.95
N PRO A 241 4.54 -11.28 1.86
CA PRO A 241 4.38 -10.11 2.70
C PRO A 241 5.64 -9.86 3.52
N MET A 242 6.08 -8.60 3.49
CA MET A 242 7.25 -8.10 4.20
C MET A 242 6.87 -6.85 4.99
N PRO A 243 7.58 -6.56 6.10
CA PRO A 243 7.30 -5.38 6.90
C PRO A 243 7.37 -4.10 6.07
N SER A 244 6.55 -3.15 6.48
CA SER A 244 6.53 -1.79 5.98
C SER A 244 6.28 -0.83 7.13
N VAL A 245 6.87 0.35 7.08
CA VAL A 245 6.73 1.37 8.12
C VAL A 245 6.34 2.69 7.47
N THR A 246 5.27 3.30 7.98
CA THR A 246 4.81 4.63 7.55
C THR A 246 5.08 5.65 8.63
N GLU A 247 5.32 6.89 8.22
CA GLU A 247 5.50 8.02 9.12
C GLU A 247 4.21 8.85 9.17
N VAL A 248 3.82 9.31 10.35
CA VAL A 248 2.56 10.02 10.57
C VAL A 248 2.57 11.37 9.85
N GLY A 249 1.56 11.57 8.99
CA GLY A 249 1.41 12.78 8.17
C GLY A 249 2.35 12.82 6.96
N VAL A 250 2.95 11.69 6.57
CA VAL A 250 3.84 11.59 5.41
C VAL A 250 3.29 10.57 4.41
N ASP A 251 3.10 10.98 3.16
CA ASP A 251 2.67 10.11 2.05
C ASP A 251 3.83 9.24 1.49
N ARG A 252 4.65 8.69 2.38
CA ARG A 252 5.74 7.78 2.01
C ARG A 252 5.78 6.58 2.93
N CYS A 253 6.08 5.43 2.34
CA CYS A 253 6.16 4.16 3.02
C CYS A 253 7.56 3.56 2.86
N TRP A 254 8.16 3.18 3.99
CA TRP A 254 9.39 2.42 4.02
C TRP A 254 9.08 0.94 3.79
N GLN A 255 9.74 0.33 2.82
CA GLN A 255 9.46 -1.03 2.37
C GLN A 255 10.76 -1.75 2.00
N VAL A 256 10.70 -3.07 1.87
CA VAL A 256 11.88 -3.93 1.68
C VAL A 256 11.74 -4.95 0.56
N ARG A 257 12.81 -5.18 -0.19
CA ARG A 257 12.97 -6.33 -1.08
C ARG A 257 14.13 -7.19 -0.58
N VAL A 258 14.07 -8.48 -0.82
CA VAL A 258 15.09 -9.43 -0.40
C VAL A 258 15.62 -10.19 -1.60
N ASP A 259 16.94 -10.18 -1.78
CA ASP A 259 17.63 -11.00 -2.75
C ASP A 259 18.38 -12.13 -2.02
N ILE A 260 18.01 -13.37 -2.30
CA ILE A 260 18.61 -14.56 -1.68
C ILE A 260 19.80 -15.00 -2.52
N LEU A 261 21.00 -14.96 -1.93
CA LEU A 261 22.25 -15.40 -2.56
C LEU A 261 22.61 -16.83 -2.16
N GLU A 262 22.44 -17.17 -0.89
CA GLU A 262 22.65 -18.51 -0.35
C GLU A 262 21.74 -18.69 0.88
N SER A 263 20.89 -19.73 0.93
CA SER A 263 20.08 -19.95 2.14
C SER A 263 19.62 -21.40 2.33
N ALA A 264 20.23 -22.08 3.31
CA ALA A 264 19.87 -23.44 3.70
C ALA A 264 18.51 -23.56 4.45
N VAL A 265 17.88 -22.44 4.80
CA VAL A 265 16.72 -22.41 5.71
C VAL A 265 15.51 -21.69 5.12
N LEU A 266 15.70 -20.90 4.06
CA LEU A 266 14.61 -20.26 3.32
C LEU A 266 14.27 -21.13 2.12
N HIS A 267 13.04 -21.63 2.09
CA HIS A 267 12.58 -22.55 1.05
C HIS A 267 11.35 -22.01 0.34
N LEU A 268 11.19 -22.44 -0.91
CA LEU A 268 9.98 -22.22 -1.68
C LEU A 268 9.05 -23.42 -1.53
N VAL A 269 7.74 -23.16 -1.50
CA VAL A 269 6.73 -24.22 -1.43
C VAL A 269 6.79 -25.07 -2.71
N LEU A 270 7.04 -26.36 -2.54
CA LEU A 270 7.07 -27.34 -3.62
C LEU A 270 5.65 -27.82 -3.98
N PRO A 271 5.39 -28.24 -5.24
CA PRO A 271 6.31 -28.27 -6.39
C PRO A 271 6.41 -26.92 -7.14
N ALA A 272 5.42 -26.04 -7.00
CA ALA A 272 5.23 -24.90 -7.90
C ALA A 272 6.20 -23.73 -7.68
N ARG A 273 6.81 -23.62 -6.49
CA ARG A 273 7.80 -22.60 -6.12
C ARG A 273 7.35 -21.14 -6.27
N LYS A 274 6.05 -20.90 -6.06
CA LYS A 274 5.42 -19.57 -6.19
C LYS A 274 5.26 -18.83 -4.87
N GLU A 275 5.59 -19.47 -3.76
CA GLU A 275 5.38 -18.97 -2.41
C GLU A 275 6.55 -19.36 -1.50
N MET A 276 6.81 -18.55 -0.47
CA MET A 276 7.78 -18.86 0.58
C MET A 276 7.17 -19.80 1.61
N VAL A 277 7.94 -20.82 2.05
CA VAL A 277 7.56 -21.66 3.19
C VAL A 277 7.53 -20.80 4.45
N GLN A 278 6.40 -20.81 5.17
CA GLN A 278 6.29 -20.11 6.45
C GLN A 278 7.03 -20.90 7.53
N ASN A 279 8.18 -20.38 7.98
CA ASN A 279 9.02 -21.00 8.99
C ASN A 279 9.71 -19.94 9.87
N ALA A 280 10.40 -20.39 10.92
CA ALA A 280 11.10 -19.49 11.85
C ALA A 280 12.20 -18.65 11.17
N ALA A 281 12.84 -19.16 10.11
CA ALA A 281 13.85 -18.41 9.38
C ALA A 281 13.25 -17.22 8.62
N LEU A 282 12.07 -17.39 8.02
CA LEU A 282 11.33 -16.31 7.37
C LEU A 282 10.87 -15.24 8.38
N GLU A 283 10.41 -15.65 9.56
CA GLU A 283 10.07 -14.69 10.64
C GLU A 283 11.31 -13.90 11.10
N ASN A 284 12.45 -14.58 11.29
CA ASN A 284 13.70 -13.90 11.65
C ASN A 284 14.17 -12.93 10.55
N LEU A 285 13.95 -13.28 9.27
CA LEU A 285 14.23 -12.39 8.15
C LEU A 285 13.30 -11.18 8.14
N ARG A 286 12.00 -11.36 8.42
CA ARG A 286 11.05 -10.25 8.56
C ARG A 286 11.48 -9.31 9.67
N GLU A 287 11.88 -9.83 10.81
CA GLU A 287 12.41 -9.03 11.92
C GLU A 287 13.70 -8.28 11.52
N ALA A 288 14.64 -8.96 10.85
CA ALA A 288 15.87 -8.34 10.35
C ALA A 288 15.58 -7.23 9.34
N ALA A 289 14.59 -7.41 8.48
CA ALA A 289 14.19 -6.41 7.49
C ALA A 289 13.48 -5.21 8.14
N GLU A 290 12.63 -5.45 9.15
CA GLU A 290 12.03 -4.38 9.96
C GLU A 290 13.12 -3.57 10.68
N ARG A 291 14.11 -4.25 11.27
CA ARG A 291 15.28 -3.60 11.88
C ARG A 291 16.08 -2.76 10.88
N ALA A 292 16.27 -3.26 9.65
CA ALA A 292 16.94 -2.51 8.58
C ALA A 292 16.17 -1.23 8.19
N ILE A 293 14.83 -1.27 8.17
CA ILE A 293 13.99 -0.07 7.99
C ILE A 293 14.29 0.94 9.09
N TYR A 294 14.18 0.56 10.38
CA TYR A 294 14.38 1.49 11.48
C TYR A 294 15.80 2.07 11.52
N ARG A 295 16.84 1.28 11.19
CA ARG A 295 18.21 1.80 11.06
C ARG A 295 18.36 2.84 9.94
N THR A 296 17.64 2.64 8.83
CA THR A 296 17.61 3.62 7.74
C THR A 296 16.92 4.92 8.20
N ILE A 297 15.84 4.80 8.98
CA ILE A 297 15.16 5.96 9.57
C ILE A 297 16.07 6.68 10.57
N ALA A 298 16.87 5.95 11.35
CA ALA A 298 17.83 6.52 12.32
C ALA A 298 18.91 7.40 11.68
N GLU A 299 19.22 7.18 10.40
CA GLU A 299 20.17 7.99 9.63
C GLU A 299 19.54 9.26 9.06
N SER A 300 18.20 9.39 9.11
CA SER A 300 17.50 10.60 8.70
C SER A 300 17.63 11.69 9.78
N PRO A 301 17.59 13.00 9.41
CA PRO A 301 17.72 14.09 10.39
C PRO A 301 16.65 14.10 11.50
N GLY A 302 15.50 13.48 11.25
CA GLY A 302 14.38 13.32 12.16
C GLY A 302 13.38 12.35 11.56
N HIS A 303 12.39 11.94 12.35
CA HIS A 303 11.33 11.04 11.91
C HIS A 303 9.96 11.40 12.50
N ARG A 304 8.94 10.79 11.93
CA ARG A 304 7.54 10.96 12.33
C ARG A 304 6.83 9.65 12.65
N LEU A 305 7.58 8.63 13.09
CA LEU A 305 7.04 7.36 13.54
C LEU A 305 5.97 7.51 14.63
N ALA A 306 4.91 6.71 14.54
CA ALA A 306 3.99 6.54 15.65
C ALA A 306 4.74 5.99 16.88
N TYR A 307 4.27 6.32 18.09
CA TYR A 307 4.91 5.92 19.35
C TYR A 307 5.08 4.39 19.45
N ALA A 308 4.07 3.63 19.00
CA ALA A 308 4.17 2.16 18.96
C ALA A 308 5.29 1.65 18.05
N GLN A 309 5.53 2.28 16.89
CA GLN A 309 6.62 1.92 15.99
C GLN A 309 7.98 2.34 16.56
N TRP A 310 8.05 3.46 17.29
CA TRP A 310 9.25 3.89 17.97
C TRP A 310 9.65 2.95 19.11
N LEU A 311 8.68 2.48 19.92
CA LEU A 311 8.92 1.40 20.89
C LEU A 311 9.36 0.12 20.21
N ARG A 312 8.72 -0.24 19.09
CA ARG A 312 9.10 -1.42 18.30
C ARG A 312 10.55 -1.33 17.79
N ALA A 313 11.00 -0.15 17.36
CA ALA A 313 12.39 0.05 16.99
C ALA A 313 13.35 -0.23 18.16
N GLN A 314 13.01 0.24 19.37
CA GLN A 314 13.79 -0.03 20.58
C GLN A 314 13.81 -1.52 20.96
N GLU A 315 12.68 -2.21 20.86
CA GLU A 315 12.60 -3.67 21.05
C GLU A 315 13.54 -4.42 20.08
N LEU A 316 13.67 -3.92 18.86
CA LEU A 316 14.58 -4.44 17.85
C LEU A 316 16.05 -3.98 18.04
N GLY A 317 16.34 -3.22 19.09
CA GLY A 317 17.68 -2.73 19.41
C GLY A 317 18.15 -1.57 18.53
N VAL A 318 17.21 -0.80 17.96
CA VAL A 318 17.51 0.42 17.20
C VAL A 318 17.14 1.62 18.06
N ASP A 319 18.16 2.41 18.41
CA ASP A 319 17.96 3.65 19.16
C ASP A 319 17.55 4.78 18.21
N LEU A 320 16.46 5.46 18.54
CA LEU A 320 15.87 6.55 17.79
C LEU A 320 15.52 7.67 18.76
N ALA A 321 15.78 8.92 18.38
CA ALA A 321 15.26 10.08 19.10
C ALA A 321 13.71 10.05 19.14
N GLU A 322 13.09 10.86 20.00
CA GLU A 322 11.63 11.03 19.90
C GLU A 322 11.26 11.65 18.53
N ALA A 323 10.05 11.36 18.05
CA ALA A 323 9.56 11.93 16.79
C ALA A 323 9.61 13.45 16.79
N GLU A 324 9.74 14.05 15.60
CA GLU A 324 9.86 15.50 15.48
C GLU A 324 8.66 16.22 16.13
N PRO A 325 8.92 17.21 17.02
CA PRO A 325 7.91 17.82 17.88
C PRO A 325 7.15 18.94 17.16
N TRP A 326 6.41 18.57 16.12
CA TRP A 326 5.52 19.49 15.39
C TRP A 326 4.14 18.88 15.21
N LEU A 327 3.12 19.71 15.04
CA LEU A 327 1.76 19.24 14.80
C LEU A 327 1.08 20.08 13.70
N PRO A 328 0.10 19.51 12.98
CA PRO A 328 -0.74 20.31 12.09
C PRO A 328 -1.46 21.40 12.87
N VAL A 329 -1.56 22.60 12.31
CA VAL A 329 -2.44 23.64 12.83
C VAL A 329 -3.87 23.12 12.90
N TRP A 330 -4.58 23.44 13.97
CA TRP A 330 -6.02 23.15 14.04
C TRP A 330 -6.78 24.12 13.15
N LEU A 331 -7.66 23.56 12.33
CA LEU A 331 -8.68 24.28 11.57
C LEU A 331 -10.02 23.63 11.90
N PRO A 332 -11.11 24.40 12.06
CA PRO A 332 -12.40 23.83 12.35
C PRO A 332 -12.86 22.92 11.20
N HIS A 333 -13.34 21.73 11.53
CA HIS A 333 -13.91 20.82 10.56
C HIS A 333 -15.14 21.41 9.88
N THR A 334 -15.33 21.06 8.60
CA THR A 334 -16.56 21.31 7.84
C THR A 334 -17.41 20.04 7.79
N ALA A 335 -18.73 20.19 7.77
CA ALA A 335 -19.67 19.07 7.76
C ALA A 335 -19.52 18.15 6.52
N ASP A 336 -19.13 18.71 5.37
CA ASP A 336 -18.87 17.97 4.12
C ASP A 336 -17.48 17.29 4.09
N GLY A 337 -16.75 17.29 5.22
CA GLY A 337 -15.39 16.77 5.35
C GLY A 337 -14.32 17.84 5.15
N MET A 338 -13.12 17.59 5.71
CA MET A 338 -11.98 18.51 5.72
C MET A 338 -11.69 19.14 4.34
N ARG A 339 -11.42 20.45 4.33
CA ARG A 339 -10.75 21.09 3.18
C ARG A 339 -9.47 20.33 2.85
N ASN A 340 -9.42 19.72 1.67
CA ASN A 340 -8.22 19.12 1.09
C ASN A 340 -7.12 20.19 0.92
N GLY A 341 -6.28 20.36 1.94
CA GLY A 341 -5.17 21.31 1.94
C GLY A 341 -3.96 20.76 2.69
N GLU A 342 -2.77 21.17 2.27
CA GLU A 342 -1.56 20.96 3.07
C GLU A 342 -1.70 21.73 4.38
N PHE A 343 -1.76 21.02 5.52
CA PHE A 343 -1.85 21.66 6.82
C PHE A 343 -0.55 22.41 7.14
N GLU A 344 -0.68 23.60 7.73
CA GLU A 344 0.47 24.33 8.24
C GLU A 344 1.13 23.56 9.38
N ARG A 345 2.46 23.40 9.31
CA ARG A 345 3.27 22.77 10.37
C ARG A 345 3.54 23.79 11.48
N ILE A 346 3.08 23.49 12.70
CA ILE A 346 3.38 24.28 13.90
C ILE A 346 4.49 23.60 14.71
N ALA A 347 5.56 24.33 14.98
CA ALA A 347 6.72 23.90 15.76
C ALA A 347 7.32 25.08 16.55
N ASP A 348 8.11 24.79 17.58
CA ASP A 348 8.91 25.77 18.34
C ASP A 348 8.13 26.95 18.97
N VAL A 349 6.81 26.81 19.11
CA VAL A 349 5.91 27.76 19.76
C VAL A 349 5.02 27.04 20.78
N PRO A 350 4.45 27.73 21.78
CA PRO A 350 3.47 27.11 22.68
C PRO A 350 2.29 26.54 21.88
N MET A 351 2.06 25.24 22.03
CA MET A 351 0.97 24.50 21.38
C MET A 351 -0.08 24.10 22.40
N ILE A 352 -1.35 24.06 21.99
CA ILE A 352 -2.46 23.53 22.76
C ILE A 352 -3.23 22.57 21.86
N LEU A 353 -3.34 21.32 22.30
CA LEU A 353 -4.07 20.28 21.59
C LEU A 353 -5.57 20.60 21.60
N PHE A 354 -6.14 20.71 20.40
CA PHE A 354 -7.58 20.81 20.19
C PHE A 354 -8.12 19.41 19.87
N PRO A 355 -9.02 18.86 20.70
CA PRO A 355 -9.60 17.56 20.46
C PRO A 355 -10.67 17.65 19.37
N GLU A 356 -10.81 16.62 18.55
CA GLU A 356 -11.85 16.56 17.51
C GLU A 356 -13.26 16.71 18.12
N ARG A 357 -14.08 17.58 17.54
CA ARG A 357 -15.46 17.89 17.93
C ARG A 357 -16.35 17.98 16.68
N GLY A 358 -17.67 18.04 16.89
CA GLY A 358 -18.60 18.27 15.78
C GLY A 358 -18.35 19.60 15.03
N PRO A 359 -18.58 19.68 13.71
CA PRO A 359 -18.31 20.86 12.89
C PRO A 359 -18.98 22.11 13.44
N ALA A 360 -20.25 22.01 13.85
CA ALA A 360 -20.98 23.14 14.41
C ALA A 360 -20.28 23.76 15.63
N ILE A 361 -19.73 22.94 16.53
CA ILE A 361 -18.99 23.41 17.71
C ILE A 361 -17.66 24.01 17.31
N GLU A 362 -16.90 23.33 16.44
CA GLU A 362 -15.60 23.81 16.00
C GLU A 362 -15.69 25.13 15.25
N GLN A 363 -16.65 25.26 14.32
CA GLN A 363 -16.91 26.47 13.55
C GLN A 363 -17.31 27.64 14.45
N CYS A 364 -18.23 27.41 15.41
CA CYS A 364 -18.61 28.44 16.38
C CYS A 364 -17.45 28.83 17.30
N ALA A 365 -16.62 27.87 17.71
CA ALA A 365 -15.45 28.13 18.56
C ALA A 365 -14.33 28.86 17.80
N ALA A 366 -14.09 28.52 16.54
CA ALA A 366 -13.05 29.13 15.71
C ALA A 366 -13.22 30.65 15.58
N ARG A 367 -14.47 31.11 15.44
CA ARG A 367 -14.80 32.56 15.38
C ARG A 367 -14.20 33.38 16.52
N VAL A 368 -14.03 32.78 17.70
CA VAL A 368 -13.46 33.44 18.87
C VAL A 368 -12.04 33.01 19.18
N LEU A 369 -11.71 31.74 18.93
CA LEU A 369 -10.39 31.18 19.26
C LEU A 369 -9.28 31.61 18.31
N GLU A 370 -9.60 31.96 17.06
CA GLU A 370 -8.62 32.48 16.10
C GLU A 370 -8.23 33.94 16.39
N ARG A 371 -9.01 34.65 17.21
CA ARG A 371 -8.81 36.08 17.50
C ARG A 371 -7.88 36.27 18.69
N GLY A 372 -6.60 36.54 18.41
CA GLY A 372 -5.67 37.08 19.41
C GLY A 372 -5.12 36.07 20.42
N ASP A 373 -4.97 34.80 20.02
CA ASP A 373 -4.41 33.69 20.81
C ASP A 373 -4.95 33.64 22.27
N PRO A 374 -6.27 33.58 22.47
CA PRO A 374 -6.91 33.81 23.78
C PRO A 374 -6.53 32.79 24.85
N LEU A 375 -6.00 31.63 24.46
CA LEU A 375 -5.57 30.57 25.36
C LEU A 375 -4.05 30.59 25.64
N GLY A 376 -3.30 31.52 25.03
CA GLY A 376 -1.86 31.69 25.23
C GLY A 376 -0.97 30.71 24.45
N GLY A 377 -1.52 30.04 23.43
CA GLY A 377 -0.78 29.14 22.55
C GLY A 377 -1.54 28.86 21.25
N LYS A 378 -0.83 28.33 20.24
CA LYS A 378 -1.41 27.95 18.95
C LYS A 378 -2.19 26.65 19.09
N LEU A 379 -3.40 26.64 18.55
CA LEU A 379 -4.23 25.44 18.50
C LEU A 379 -3.70 24.51 17.41
N VAL A 380 -3.54 23.25 17.77
CA VAL A 380 -3.01 22.20 16.89
C VAL A 380 -3.85 20.94 16.99
N CYS A 381 -3.91 20.18 15.90
CA CYS A 381 -4.67 18.93 15.86
C CYS A 381 -4.06 17.88 16.80
N GLU A 382 -4.92 17.10 17.44
CA GLU A 382 -4.50 15.88 18.11
C GLU A 382 -4.01 14.85 17.11
N VAL A 383 -2.87 14.23 17.44
CA VAL A 383 -2.28 13.13 16.68
C VAL A 383 -2.07 11.99 17.66
N THR A 384 -3.12 11.19 17.85
CA THR A 384 -3.18 10.12 18.85
C THR A 384 -2.04 9.10 18.71
N ALA A 385 -1.53 8.91 17.49
CA ALA A 385 -0.36 8.10 17.19
C ALA A 385 0.93 8.52 17.93
N PHE A 386 1.00 9.74 18.47
CA PHE A 386 2.14 10.23 19.26
C PHE A 386 1.95 10.15 20.78
N THR A 387 0.79 9.68 21.25
CA THR A 387 0.56 9.44 22.67
C THR A 387 1.64 8.53 23.24
N GLY A 388 2.33 8.98 24.28
CA GLY A 388 3.48 8.30 24.90
C GLY A 388 4.82 8.99 24.67
N TYR A 389 4.96 9.82 23.63
CA TYR A 389 6.16 10.66 23.49
C TYR A 389 6.18 11.73 24.58
N ARG A 390 7.35 11.97 25.17
CA ARG A 390 7.49 12.92 26.28
C ARG A 390 7.12 14.33 25.88
N TRP A 391 7.49 14.78 24.68
CA TRP A 391 7.13 16.13 24.23
C TRP A 391 5.62 16.26 24.00
N TYR A 392 4.98 15.22 23.44
CA TYR A 392 3.57 15.24 23.08
C TYR A 392 2.67 15.17 24.33
N ASP A 393 2.97 14.26 25.25
CA ASP A 393 2.21 14.09 26.50
C ASP A 393 2.30 15.32 27.43
N ARG A 394 3.33 16.16 27.23
CA ARG A 394 3.52 17.43 27.95
C ARG A 394 2.81 18.62 27.32
N LEU A 395 2.08 18.44 26.22
CA LEU A 395 1.28 19.52 25.64
C LEU A 395 0.00 19.78 26.47
N PRO A 396 -0.32 21.06 26.74
CA PRO A 396 -1.66 21.44 27.20
C PRO A 396 -2.74 20.96 26.24
N ARG A 397 -3.91 20.59 26.78
CA ARG A 397 -5.00 20.03 25.98
C ARG A 397 -6.34 20.57 26.43
N ILE A 398 -7.21 20.89 25.49
CA ILE A 398 -8.57 21.33 25.82
C ILE A 398 -9.32 20.10 26.35
N ALA A 399 -9.65 20.13 27.64
CA ALA A 399 -10.36 19.05 28.32
C ALA A 399 -11.89 19.24 28.30
N ARG A 400 -12.35 20.49 28.19
CA ARG A 400 -13.77 20.84 28.14
C ARG A 400 -13.98 22.04 27.22
N LEU A 401 -15.00 21.96 26.38
CA LEU A 401 -15.40 23.01 25.44
C LEU A 401 -16.93 23.09 25.48
N SER A 402 -17.48 24.18 26.01
CA SER A 402 -18.94 24.30 26.16
C SER A 402 -19.38 25.75 26.02
N PHE A 403 -20.60 25.98 25.58
CA PHE A 403 -21.20 27.30 25.48
C PHE A 403 -22.18 27.55 26.63
N ALA A 404 -22.04 28.69 27.29
CA ALA A 404 -23.00 29.21 28.26
C ALA A 404 -23.85 30.30 27.60
N ILE A 405 -25.17 30.10 27.61
CA ILE A 405 -26.15 31.00 26.99
C ILE A 405 -26.97 31.65 28.09
N SER A 406 -27.09 32.98 28.04
CA SER A 406 -27.97 33.73 28.94
C SER A 406 -29.13 34.30 28.14
N THR A 407 -30.35 34.09 28.64
CA THR A 407 -31.59 34.65 28.12
C THR A 407 -32.33 35.38 29.26
N GLU A 408 -33.43 36.08 28.94
CA GLU A 408 -34.30 36.66 29.98
C GLU A 408 -34.95 35.59 30.86
N ALA A 409 -35.15 34.38 30.32
CA ALA A 409 -35.79 33.26 31.00
C ALA A 409 -34.84 32.43 31.87
N GLY A 410 -33.53 32.50 31.66
CA GLY A 410 -32.55 31.75 32.43
C GLY A 410 -31.19 31.58 31.77
N MET A 411 -30.37 30.69 32.35
CA MET A 411 -29.05 30.33 31.83
C MET A 411 -29.05 28.87 31.39
N PHE A 412 -28.51 28.63 30.20
CA PHE A 412 -28.41 27.32 29.56
C PHE A 412 -26.93 27.02 29.28
N ARG A 413 -26.59 25.74 29.23
CA ARG A 413 -25.23 25.28 28.92
C ARG A 413 -25.32 24.18 27.88
N PHE A 414 -24.46 24.24 26.88
CA PHE A 414 -24.36 23.26 25.82
C PHE A 414 -22.93 22.74 25.69
N GLU A 415 -22.79 21.42 25.60
CA GLU A 415 -21.54 20.68 25.36
C GLU A 415 -21.87 19.50 24.42
N ASP A 416 -20.91 19.06 23.61
CA ASP A 416 -21.04 18.12 22.46
C ASP A 416 -21.70 16.77 22.78
N ASP A 417 -21.88 16.45 24.07
CA ASP A 417 -22.44 15.20 24.58
C ASP A 417 -23.77 15.38 25.34
N GLN A 418 -24.34 16.59 25.35
CA GLN A 418 -25.56 16.90 26.09
C GLN A 418 -26.82 16.83 25.22
N VAL A 419 -27.94 16.49 25.89
CA VAL A 419 -29.29 16.50 25.30
C VAL A 419 -29.58 17.88 24.68
N PRO A 420 -30.29 17.96 23.54
CA PRO A 420 -30.68 19.23 22.92
C PRO A 420 -31.27 20.21 23.93
N LEU A 421 -30.94 21.50 23.75
CA LEU A 421 -31.47 22.57 24.59
C LEU A 421 -32.98 22.69 24.38
N THR A 422 -33.76 22.21 25.35
CA THR A 422 -35.23 22.32 25.32
C THR A 422 -35.69 23.70 25.81
N GLY A 423 -36.67 24.28 25.13
CA GLY A 423 -37.26 25.56 25.51
C GLY A 423 -36.51 26.81 25.03
N LEU A 424 -35.55 26.66 24.10
CA LEU A 424 -35.02 27.77 23.30
C LEU A 424 -35.52 27.66 21.85
N GLU A 425 -35.67 28.82 21.22
CA GLU A 425 -35.92 28.96 19.79
C GLU A 425 -34.76 29.74 19.15
N SER A 426 -34.58 29.57 17.83
CA SER A 426 -33.60 30.34 17.06
C SER A 426 -33.85 31.85 17.19
N GLY A 427 -32.78 32.63 17.30
CA GLY A 427 -32.88 34.08 17.39
C GLY A 427 -31.88 34.71 18.35
N ARG A 428 -32.21 35.93 18.80
CA ARG A 428 -31.32 36.72 19.65
C ARG A 428 -31.42 36.33 21.12
N VAL A 429 -30.27 36.16 21.76
CA VAL A 429 -30.11 35.88 23.19
C VAL A 429 -29.28 36.97 23.87
N THR A 430 -29.41 37.13 25.19
CA THR A 430 -28.74 38.19 25.95
C THR A 430 -27.21 38.12 25.80
N SER A 431 -26.61 36.94 25.95
CA SER A 431 -25.19 36.73 25.69
C SER A 431 -24.84 35.26 25.50
N ILE A 432 -23.78 35.00 24.71
CA ILE A 432 -23.17 33.68 24.55
C ILE A 432 -21.72 33.78 25.04
N ARG A 433 -21.26 32.76 25.77
CA ARG A 433 -19.87 32.66 26.24
C ARG A 433 -19.32 31.28 25.96
N LEU A 434 -18.12 31.21 25.40
CA LEU A 434 -17.37 29.98 25.26
C LEU A 434 -16.55 29.73 26.54
N ASP A 435 -16.85 28.63 27.23
CA ASP A 435 -16.12 28.16 28.40
C ASP A 435 -15.12 27.07 27.98
N VAL A 436 -13.83 27.41 27.93
CA VAL A 436 -12.74 26.47 27.60
C VAL A 436 -11.97 26.09 28.85
N ALA A 437 -11.84 24.79 29.14
CA ALA A 437 -10.94 24.30 30.17
C ALA A 437 -9.70 23.67 29.53
N VAL A 438 -8.53 24.26 29.77
CA VAL A 438 -7.24 23.73 29.30
C VAL A 438 -6.56 22.98 30.44
N ARG A 439 -6.29 21.70 30.24
CA ARG A 439 -5.56 20.84 31.18
C ARG A 439 -4.06 20.96 30.92
N LEU A 440 -3.30 21.25 31.97
CA LEU A 440 -1.83 21.24 31.95
C LEU A 440 -1.32 19.87 32.46
N PRO A 441 -0.30 19.27 31.85
CA PRO A 441 0.16 17.93 32.23
C PRO A 441 0.92 17.86 33.56
N ASP A 442 1.63 18.93 33.93
CA ASP A 442 2.49 18.96 35.14
C ASP A 442 1.72 19.27 36.45
N HIS A 443 0.39 19.35 36.38
CA HIS A 443 -0.48 19.57 37.53
C HIS A 443 -1.56 18.50 37.53
N GLY A 444 -1.61 17.66 38.56
CA GLY A 444 -2.58 16.55 38.69
C GLY A 444 -4.03 16.96 38.38
N GLU A 445 -4.89 15.97 38.17
CA GLU A 445 -6.23 16.04 37.53
C GLU A 445 -7.11 17.28 37.86
N ASP A 446 -6.89 17.95 39.00
CA ASP A 446 -7.63 19.09 39.53
C ASP A 446 -7.22 20.50 39.07
N LYS A 447 -6.17 20.70 38.26
CA LYS A 447 -5.72 22.05 37.83
C LYS A 447 -5.87 22.28 36.33
N ALA A 448 -7.11 22.53 35.90
CA ALA A 448 -7.41 23.12 34.59
C ALA A 448 -7.47 24.65 34.69
N SER A 449 -6.88 25.37 33.72
CA SER A 449 -7.15 26.79 33.56
C SER A 449 -8.46 26.97 32.80
N SER A 450 -9.42 27.66 33.41
CA SER A 450 -10.70 27.98 32.78
C SER A 450 -10.65 29.35 32.13
N HIS A 451 -11.02 29.41 30.85
CA HIS A 451 -11.14 30.62 30.06
C HIS A 451 -12.60 30.81 29.67
N VAL A 452 -13.11 32.03 29.83
CA VAL A 452 -14.47 32.40 29.46
C VAL A 452 -14.39 33.53 28.44
N ILE A 453 -14.75 33.23 27.20
CA ILE A 453 -14.56 34.12 26.06
C ILE A 453 -15.93 34.52 25.53
N PRO A 454 -16.24 35.82 25.34
CA PRO A 454 -17.48 36.23 24.70
C PRO A 454 -17.58 35.64 23.28
N ALA A 455 -18.72 35.00 22.98
CA ALA A 455 -19.03 34.48 21.66
C ALA A 455 -20.27 35.18 21.09
N ASP A 456 -20.40 35.19 19.77
CA ASP A 456 -21.41 35.95 19.04
C ASP A 456 -22.47 35.07 18.36
N VAL A 457 -22.11 33.84 17.97
CA VAL A 457 -22.98 32.88 17.29
C VAL A 457 -22.83 31.49 17.92
N LEU A 458 -23.93 30.75 18.00
CA LEU A 458 -23.96 29.32 18.32
C LEU A 458 -24.97 28.61 17.40
N ILE A 459 -24.51 27.56 16.72
CA ILE A 459 -25.31 26.70 15.84
C ILE A 459 -25.44 25.33 16.50
N LEU A 460 -26.67 24.82 16.61
CA LEU A 460 -27.00 23.57 17.27
C LEU A 460 -27.86 22.71 16.33
N PRO A 461 -27.26 21.74 15.63
CA PRO A 461 -27.99 20.76 14.84
C PRO A 461 -28.78 19.77 15.73
N ASP A 462 -29.91 19.27 15.24
CA ASP A 462 -30.80 18.32 15.95
C ASP A 462 -30.19 16.90 16.01
N ASP A 463 -29.60 16.44 14.90
CA ASP A 463 -28.79 15.22 14.83
C ASP A 463 -27.76 15.24 13.68
N GLY A 464 -26.56 14.70 13.95
CA GLY A 464 -25.59 14.33 12.92
C GLY A 464 -24.87 15.47 12.18
N TRP A 465 -24.12 15.07 11.15
CA TRP A 465 -23.26 15.94 10.32
C TRP A 465 -24.02 16.58 9.15
N SER A 466 -25.18 16.03 8.78
CA SER A 466 -26.11 16.58 7.78
C SER A 466 -27.41 16.92 8.49
N SER A 467 -27.69 18.21 8.66
CA SER A 467 -28.90 18.64 9.36
C SER A 467 -29.82 19.43 8.44
N ASP A 468 -31.11 19.12 8.49
CA ASP A 468 -32.12 19.97 7.86
C ASP A 468 -32.12 21.34 8.55
N LEU A 469 -31.94 22.41 7.79
CA LEU A 469 -31.87 23.76 8.34
C LEU A 469 -33.15 24.16 9.11
N ASP A 470 -34.27 23.48 8.86
CA ASP A 470 -35.52 23.70 9.59
C ASP A 470 -35.46 23.21 11.05
N THR A 471 -34.56 22.28 11.38
CA THR A 471 -34.35 21.75 12.74
C THR A 471 -33.12 22.35 13.43
N VAL A 472 -32.25 23.05 12.68
CA VAL A 472 -31.06 23.69 13.23
C VAL A 472 -31.43 24.91 14.07
N MET A 473 -31.01 24.90 15.34
CA MET A 473 -31.16 26.06 16.22
C MET A 473 -29.96 27.00 16.07
N VAL A 474 -30.25 28.27 15.76
CA VAL A 474 -29.23 29.32 15.58
C VAL A 474 -29.44 30.43 16.61
N LEU A 475 -28.48 30.59 17.51
CA LEU A 475 -28.51 31.60 18.57
C LEU A 475 -27.50 32.71 18.29
N LEU A 476 -27.95 33.96 18.39
CA LEU A 476 -27.15 35.15 18.12
C LEU A 476 -27.08 36.01 19.39
N ALA A 477 -25.88 36.33 19.87
CA ALA A 477 -25.76 37.28 20.97
C ALA A 477 -26.33 38.66 20.58
N GLN A 478 -26.82 39.45 21.54
CA GLN A 478 -27.26 40.83 21.27
C GLN A 478 -26.14 41.69 20.65
N SER A 479 -24.88 41.42 21.01
CA SER A 479 -23.70 42.09 20.45
C SER A 479 -23.25 41.53 19.10
N CYS A 480 -23.94 40.53 18.54
CA CYS A 480 -23.55 39.90 17.28
C CYS A 480 -23.76 40.85 16.10
N THR A 481 -22.69 41.02 15.31
CA THR A 481 -22.63 41.89 14.12
C THR A 481 -22.35 41.08 12.85
N ILE A 482 -22.55 39.76 12.87
CA ILE A 482 -22.41 38.92 11.67
C ILE A 482 -23.42 39.38 10.62
N ASP A 483 -22.99 39.43 9.36
CA ASP A 483 -23.89 39.71 8.25
C ASP A 483 -24.53 38.41 7.71
N PRO A 484 -25.58 38.51 6.86
CA PRO A 484 -26.26 37.32 6.37
C PRO A 484 -25.40 36.37 5.53
N GLU A 485 -24.41 36.87 4.77
CA GLU A 485 -23.58 36.01 3.94
C GLU A 485 -22.58 35.24 4.82
N ASP A 486 -21.95 35.91 5.77
CA ASP A 486 -21.04 35.26 6.73
C ASP A 486 -21.76 34.21 7.59
N LEU A 487 -23.02 34.47 7.97
CA LEU A 487 -23.83 33.49 8.70
C LEU A 487 -24.23 32.30 7.82
N ALA A 488 -24.53 32.54 6.53
CA ALA A 488 -24.82 31.47 5.59
C ALA A 488 -23.61 30.56 5.35
N ILE A 489 -22.40 31.13 5.21
CA ILE A 489 -21.15 30.37 5.11
C ILE A 489 -20.91 29.55 6.38
N LEU A 490 -21.14 30.14 7.56
CA LEU A 490 -20.98 29.43 8.82
C LEU A 490 -21.97 28.25 8.95
N LEU A 491 -23.20 28.41 8.46
CA LEU A 491 -24.20 27.33 8.41
C LEU A 491 -23.80 26.23 7.42
N GLU A 492 -23.24 26.59 6.26
CA GLU A 492 -22.68 25.65 5.29
C GLU A 492 -21.56 24.83 5.94
N ASP A 493 -20.55 25.49 6.49
CA ASP A 493 -19.42 24.83 7.14
C ASP A 493 -19.86 23.95 8.32
N ALA A 494 -20.88 24.35 9.07
CA ALA A 494 -21.37 23.63 10.25
C ALA A 494 -22.31 22.45 9.95
N CYS A 495 -23.09 22.50 8.86
CA CYS A 495 -24.26 21.63 8.68
C CYS A 495 -24.41 21.01 7.27
N PHE A 496 -23.70 21.50 6.24
CA PHE A 496 -23.83 20.95 4.89
C PHE A 496 -22.94 19.71 4.72
N CYS A 497 -23.54 18.60 4.29
CA CYS A 497 -22.83 17.38 3.90
C CYS A 497 -23.61 16.77 2.74
N ALA A 498 -22.97 16.60 1.58
CA ALA A 498 -23.64 16.06 0.40
C ALA A 498 -23.92 14.57 0.58
N GLY A 499 -25.14 14.14 0.24
CA GLY A 499 -25.46 12.72 0.25
C GLY A 499 -24.91 12.05 -1.02
N ASP A 500 -24.19 10.95 -0.83
CA ASP A 500 -23.59 10.13 -1.90
C ASP A 500 -24.54 9.03 -2.43
N ASP A 501 -25.80 9.03 -1.98
CA ASP A 501 -26.80 8.04 -2.39
C ASP A 501 -27.20 8.23 -3.86
N ALA A 502 -27.43 7.11 -4.55
CA ALA A 502 -27.68 7.10 -6.00
C ALA A 502 -28.96 7.87 -6.42
N ASP A 503 -29.87 8.11 -5.49
CA ASP A 503 -31.12 8.85 -5.71
C ASP A 503 -30.97 10.37 -5.41
N HIS A 504 -29.81 10.79 -4.91
CA HIS A 504 -29.52 12.20 -4.63
C HIS A 504 -28.92 12.91 -5.86
N ASP A 505 -29.19 14.20 -5.97
CA ASP A 505 -28.66 15.02 -7.05
C ASP A 505 -27.13 15.19 -6.97
N SER A 506 -26.52 15.77 -8.01
CA SER A 506 -25.09 16.09 -7.95
C SER A 506 -24.74 17.00 -6.77
N TRP A 507 -23.50 16.89 -6.27
CA TRP A 507 -22.98 17.75 -5.19
C TRP A 507 -23.26 19.24 -5.44
N GLU A 508 -23.04 19.72 -6.68
CA GLU A 508 -23.25 21.12 -7.04
C GLU A 508 -24.71 21.57 -6.87
N THR A 509 -25.66 20.70 -7.20
CA THR A 509 -27.10 20.98 -7.05
C THR A 509 -27.46 21.04 -5.56
N GLN A 510 -27.08 20.03 -4.79
CA GLN A 510 -27.36 19.96 -3.36
C GLN A 510 -26.75 21.16 -2.63
N TRP A 511 -25.50 21.50 -2.94
CA TRP A 511 -24.78 22.64 -2.37
C TRP A 511 -25.47 23.98 -2.67
N ARG A 512 -25.88 24.19 -3.93
CA ARG A 512 -26.59 25.42 -4.32
C ARG A 512 -27.93 25.56 -3.60
N GLU A 513 -28.70 24.48 -3.50
CA GLU A 513 -29.96 24.47 -2.77
C GLU A 513 -29.77 24.75 -1.28
N PHE A 514 -28.78 24.09 -0.65
CA PHE A 514 -28.44 24.34 0.74
C PHE A 514 -28.04 25.81 0.96
N ARG A 515 -27.16 26.35 0.12
CA ARG A 515 -26.68 27.74 0.23
C ARG A 515 -27.81 28.75 0.10
N MET A 516 -28.77 28.51 -0.81
CA MET A 516 -29.97 29.33 -0.92
C MET A 516 -30.80 29.30 0.37
N ARG A 517 -31.04 28.12 0.94
CA ARG A 517 -31.79 27.98 2.21
C ARG A 517 -31.03 28.62 3.38
N ALA A 518 -29.71 28.43 3.47
CA ALA A 518 -28.88 29.02 4.52
C ALA A 518 -28.94 30.55 4.51
N ARG A 519 -28.87 31.18 3.34
CA ARG A 519 -29.08 32.63 3.18
C ARG A 519 -30.47 33.07 3.61
N GLN A 520 -31.51 32.30 3.28
CA GLN A 520 -32.88 32.61 3.70
C GLN A 520 -33.00 32.60 5.24
N VAL A 521 -32.44 31.58 5.90
CA VAL A 521 -32.39 31.50 7.37
C VAL A 521 -31.62 32.69 7.95
N ALA A 522 -30.44 32.98 7.41
CA ALA A 522 -29.59 34.08 7.88
C ALA A 522 -30.29 35.45 7.74
N ASN A 523 -30.90 35.74 6.58
CA ASN A 523 -31.65 36.97 6.36
C ASN A 523 -32.86 37.08 7.29
N THR A 524 -33.59 35.98 7.51
CA THR A 524 -34.77 35.98 8.40
C THR A 524 -34.35 36.33 9.84
N LEU A 525 -33.27 35.72 10.34
CA LEU A 525 -32.77 35.95 11.70
C LEU A 525 -32.16 37.34 11.91
N LEU A 526 -31.51 37.92 10.89
CA LEU A 526 -30.76 39.17 11.02
C LEU A 526 -31.54 40.40 10.56
N LEU A 527 -32.37 40.29 9.53
CA LEU A 527 -33.06 41.40 8.88
C LEU A 527 -34.60 41.32 9.02
N GLY A 528 -35.14 40.16 9.40
CA GLY A 528 -36.58 39.91 9.50
C GLY A 528 -37.19 39.30 8.24
N GLU A 529 -38.43 38.82 8.36
CA GLU A 529 -39.14 38.04 7.32
C GLU A 529 -39.27 38.79 5.98
N ASP A 530 -39.73 40.05 6.00
CA ASP A 530 -39.96 40.84 4.79
C ASP A 530 -38.66 41.06 3.99
N ALA A 531 -37.56 41.34 4.68
CA ALA A 531 -36.25 41.53 4.04
C ALA A 531 -35.72 40.22 3.45
N ALA A 532 -35.91 39.09 4.14
CA ALA A 532 -35.52 37.78 3.63
C ALA A 532 -36.28 37.39 2.36
N ILE A 533 -37.58 37.70 2.30
CA ILE A 533 -38.40 37.50 1.10
C ILE A 533 -37.85 38.33 -0.07
N LEU A 534 -37.55 39.61 0.16
CA LEU A 534 -37.02 40.50 -0.88
C LEU A 534 -35.67 40.05 -1.41
N GLU A 535 -34.75 39.61 -0.54
CA GLU A 535 -33.45 39.09 -0.98
C GLU A 535 -33.57 37.75 -1.72
N ARG A 536 -34.47 36.85 -1.31
CA ARG A 536 -34.76 35.64 -2.07
C ARG A 536 -35.28 35.95 -3.48
N ILE A 537 -36.17 36.94 -3.61
CA ILE A 537 -36.65 37.39 -4.92
C ILE A 537 -35.49 37.96 -5.74
N ARG A 538 -34.59 38.74 -5.12
CA ARG A 538 -33.41 39.31 -5.79
C ARG A 538 -32.48 38.21 -6.33
N ASP A 539 -32.20 37.18 -5.54
CA ASP A 539 -31.34 36.05 -5.93
C ASP A 539 -31.93 35.31 -7.13
N ILE A 540 -33.21 34.94 -7.08
CA ILE A 540 -33.90 34.28 -8.20
C ILE A 540 -33.88 35.16 -9.45
N VAL A 541 -34.14 36.45 -9.31
CA VAL A 541 -34.09 37.38 -10.45
C VAL A 541 -32.67 37.49 -10.99
N SER A 542 -31.64 37.51 -10.15
CA SER A 542 -30.25 37.61 -10.58
C SER A 542 -29.77 36.35 -11.29
N GLU A 543 -30.10 35.17 -10.77
CA GLU A 543 -29.60 33.90 -11.29
C GLU A 543 -30.42 33.39 -12.48
N GLU A 544 -31.75 33.44 -12.39
CA GLU A 544 -32.65 32.80 -13.37
C GLU A 544 -33.22 33.77 -14.40
N VAL A 545 -33.25 35.07 -14.10
CA VAL A 545 -33.90 36.08 -14.95
C VAL A 545 -32.90 37.05 -15.59
N ALA A 546 -31.83 37.44 -14.91
CA ALA A 546 -30.96 38.52 -15.38
C ALA A 546 -30.27 38.20 -16.71
N TRP A 547 -29.91 36.94 -16.95
CA TRP A 547 -29.30 36.51 -18.21
C TRP A 547 -30.26 36.58 -19.42
N LEU A 548 -31.57 36.62 -19.18
CA LEU A 548 -32.58 36.83 -20.22
C LEU A 548 -32.71 38.31 -20.63
N ILE A 549 -32.17 39.23 -19.85
CA ILE A 549 -32.23 40.67 -20.12
C ILE A 549 -31.16 41.04 -21.16
N PRO A 550 -31.54 41.58 -22.34
CA PRO A 550 -30.56 41.96 -23.36
C PRO A 550 -29.55 42.99 -22.85
N ALA A 551 -28.29 42.85 -23.28
CA ALA A 551 -27.22 43.76 -22.90
C ALA A 551 -27.60 45.23 -23.13
N GLY A 552 -27.38 46.08 -22.12
CA GLY A 552 -27.71 47.51 -22.16
C GLY A 552 -29.17 47.85 -21.89
N ARG A 553 -30.06 46.88 -21.68
CA ARG A 553 -31.46 47.13 -21.29
C ARG A 553 -31.68 46.85 -19.80
N LYS A 554 -32.65 47.55 -19.21
CA LYS A 554 -33.12 47.32 -17.83
C LYS A 554 -34.59 46.93 -17.87
N VAL A 555 -35.01 46.03 -16.98
CA VAL A 555 -36.40 45.58 -16.86
C VAL A 555 -36.92 45.95 -15.48
N ASN A 556 -38.08 46.62 -15.42
CA ASN A 556 -38.86 46.82 -14.21
C ASN A 556 -39.80 45.63 -14.04
N ILE A 557 -39.71 44.97 -12.89
CA ILE A 557 -40.58 43.85 -12.51
C ILE A 557 -41.52 44.35 -11.42
N LEU A 558 -42.83 44.33 -11.68
CA LEU A 558 -43.85 44.67 -10.70
C LEU A 558 -44.71 43.42 -10.49
N THR A 559 -44.62 42.85 -9.29
CA THR A 559 -45.19 41.53 -8.99
C THR A 559 -46.02 41.58 -7.71
N GLY A 560 -47.13 40.83 -7.71
CA GLY A 560 -48.01 40.58 -6.57
C GLY A 560 -48.51 39.14 -6.59
N GLU A 561 -49.33 38.74 -5.61
CA GLU A 561 -49.70 37.33 -5.34
C GLU A 561 -50.20 36.53 -6.56
N ALA A 562 -50.81 37.16 -7.56
CA ALA A 562 -51.33 36.50 -8.76
C ALA A 562 -50.99 37.18 -10.10
N SER A 563 -50.08 38.15 -10.12
CA SER A 563 -49.77 38.91 -11.35
C SER A 563 -48.31 39.35 -11.41
N VAL A 564 -47.69 39.17 -12.58
CA VAL A 564 -46.36 39.68 -12.88
C VAL A 564 -46.45 40.60 -14.11
N GLU A 565 -46.12 41.88 -13.92
CA GLU A 565 -45.99 42.86 -14.99
C GLU A 565 -44.51 43.16 -15.24
N LEU A 566 -44.10 43.09 -16.51
CA LEU A 566 -42.73 43.35 -16.96
C LEU A 566 -42.75 44.51 -17.95
N SER A 567 -41.91 45.50 -17.71
CA SER A 567 -41.67 46.61 -18.66
C SER A 567 -40.19 46.88 -18.78
N PHE A 568 -39.73 47.31 -19.95
CA PHE A 568 -38.38 47.85 -20.05
C PHE A 568 -38.36 49.22 -19.36
N ALA A 569 -37.37 49.45 -18.50
CA ALA A 569 -37.14 50.79 -18.00
C ALA A 569 -36.69 51.65 -19.18
N ASP A 570 -37.38 52.77 -19.42
CA ASP A 570 -36.93 53.74 -20.40
C ASP A 570 -35.56 54.26 -19.98
N ASP A 571 -34.59 54.24 -20.90
CA ASP A 571 -33.33 54.93 -20.70
C ASP A 571 -33.65 56.41 -20.50
N ALA A 572 -33.64 56.87 -19.24
CA ALA A 572 -33.47 58.28 -18.97
C ALA A 572 -32.12 58.65 -19.59
N GLY A 573 -32.19 59.29 -20.76
CA GLY A 573 -31.09 59.40 -21.71
C GLY A 573 -29.81 59.97 -21.11
N MET A 574 -28.70 59.61 -21.78
CA MET A 574 -27.42 60.31 -21.88
C MET A 574 -27.08 61.38 -20.83
#